data_AF-F4WVD3-F1
#
_entry.id   AF-F4WVD3-F1
#
_cell.length_a   1.000
_cell.length_b   1.000
_cell.length_c   1.000
_cell.angle_alpha   90.00
_cell.angle_beta   90.00
_cell.angle_gamma   90.00
#
_symmetry.space_group_name_H-M   'P 1'
#
loop_
_entity.id
_entity.type
_entity.pdbx_description
1 polymer ?
#
loop_
_entity_poly.entity_id
_entity_poly.type
_entity_poly.pdbx_seq_one_letter_code
_entity_poly.pdbx_strand_id
1 'polypeptide(L)'
;MMPTFVDLQGFVVGERFVVKEVAVLKNGSEMTHYIFMCPMPWRFLTKSDQSHASWLMVHHHGLRWNDGVVPYRMAQRLIAEAVSCGESEAVIYVKRLEKGG
;
A
#
# COMPACT_ATOMS: atom_id res chain seq x y z
N MET A 1 -10.83 -6.30 21.86
CA MET A 1 -9.88 -6.33 20.73
C MET A 1 -10.64 -6.51 19.44
N MET A 2 -10.65 -5.48 18.58
CA MET A 2 -11.30 -5.56 17.27
C MET A 2 -10.24 -5.88 16.20
N PRO A 3 -10.38 -6.96 15.42
CA PRO A 3 -9.41 -7.28 14.39
C PRO A 3 -9.51 -6.28 13.24
N THR A 4 -8.35 -5.77 12.82
CA THR A 4 -8.21 -4.95 11.62
C THR A 4 -7.31 -5.67 10.64
N PHE A 5 -7.81 -5.94 9.43
CA PHE A 5 -7.04 -6.56 8.37
C PHE A 5 -6.57 -5.48 7.40
N VAL A 6 -5.29 -5.50 7.04
CA VAL A 6 -4.69 -4.53 6.13
C VAL A 6 -3.96 -5.27 5.01
N ASP A 7 -4.31 -4.95 3.77
CA ASP A 7 -3.53 -5.33 2.58
C ASP A 7 -2.87 -4.08 2.00
N LEU A 8 -1.57 -4.20 1.68
CA LEU A 8 -0.77 -3.13 1.09
C LEU A 8 -0.17 -3.63 -0.21
N GLN A 9 -0.43 -2.91 -1.30
CA GLN A 9 0.26 -3.09 -2.58
C GLN A 9 1.14 -1.88 -2.85
N GLY A 10 2.27 -2.08 -3.51
CA GLY A 10 3.25 -1.02 -3.70
C GLY A 10 4.47 -1.44 -4.48
N PHE A 11 5.42 -0.52 -4.56
CA PHE A 11 6.67 -0.68 -5.29
C PHE A 11 7.85 -0.66 -4.31
N VAL A 12 8.98 -1.26 -4.71
CA VAL A 12 10.25 -1.05 -4.02
C VAL A 12 11.04 -0.02 -4.82
N VAL A 13 11.44 1.08 -4.18
CA VAL A 13 12.21 2.17 -4.77
C VAL A 13 13.39 2.49 -3.86
N GLY A 14 14.62 2.33 -4.35
CA GLY A 14 15.81 2.58 -3.54
C GLY A 14 15.77 1.81 -2.21
N GLU A 15 15.45 0.52 -2.29
CA GLU A 15 15.33 -0.41 -1.16
C GLU A 15 14.21 -0.10 -0.14
N ARG A 16 13.36 0.89 -0.43
CA ARG A 16 12.21 1.25 0.43
C ARG A 16 10.90 0.84 -0.22
N PHE A 17 9.99 0.30 0.59
CA PHE A 17 8.63 0.04 0.15
C PHE A 17 7.83 1.35 0.07
N VAL A 18 7.24 1.59 -1.09
CA VAL A 18 6.39 2.73 -1.42
C VAL A 18 4.97 2.21 -1.60
N VAL A 19 4.08 2.50 -0.65
CA VAL A 19 2.68 2.07 -0.70
C VAL A 19 1.96 2.74 -1.87
N LYS A 20 1.34 1.94 -2.73
CA LYS A 20 0.53 2.41 -3.85
C LYS A 20 -0.95 2.31 -3.56
N GLU A 21 -1.35 1.24 -2.90
CA GLU A 21 -2.74 0.95 -2.57
C GLU A 21 -2.79 0.36 -1.16
N VAL A 22 -3.84 0.72 -0.43
CA VAL A 22 -4.17 0.14 0.87
C VAL A 22 -5.64 -0.23 0.90
N ALA A 23 -5.92 -1.46 1.35
CA ALA A 23 -7.24 -1.90 1.74
C ALA A 23 -7.24 -2.21 3.23
N VAL A 24 -8.15 -1.61 3.98
CA VAL A 24 -8.35 -1.87 5.41
C VAL A 24 -9.75 -2.39 5.65
N LEU A 25 -9.86 -3.51 6.34
CA LEU A 25 -11.13 -4.08 6.79
C LEU A 25 -11.15 -4.12 8.32
N LYS A 26 -11.95 -3.25 8.94
CA LYS A 26 -12.18 -3.27 10.39
C LYS A 26 -13.44 -4.06 10.70
N ASN A 27 -13.40 -4.83 11.79
CA ASN A 27 -14.55 -5.55 12.34
C ASN A 27 -15.27 -6.46 11.33
N GLY A 28 -14.59 -6.88 10.26
CA GLY A 28 -15.16 -7.70 9.19
C GLY A 28 -16.15 -7.00 8.26
N SER A 29 -16.44 -5.70 8.42
CA SER A 29 -17.47 -5.00 7.63
C SER A 29 -17.11 -3.58 7.20
N GLU A 30 -16.28 -2.86 7.96
CA GLU A 30 -15.88 -1.49 7.62
C GLU A 30 -14.67 -1.52 6.69
N MET A 31 -14.93 -1.34 5.39
CA MET A 31 -13.90 -1.35 4.35
C MET A 31 -13.47 0.07 3.96
N THR A 32 -12.18 0.36 4.05
CA THR A 32 -11.56 1.57 3.52
C THR A 32 -10.54 1.18 2.45
N HIS A 33 -10.56 1.88 1.32
CA HIS A 33 -9.69 1.58 0.18
C HIS A 33 -9.14 2.86 -0.42
N TYR A 34 -7.82 2.93 -0.57
CA TYR A 34 -7.15 4.08 -1.18
C TYR A 34 -6.13 3.63 -2.22
N ILE A 35 -6.12 4.33 -3.35
CA ILE A 35 -5.06 4.27 -4.36
C ILE A 35 -4.37 5.64 -4.42
N PHE A 36 -3.10 5.66 -4.03
CA PHE A 36 -2.31 6.88 -3.95
C PHE A 36 -1.66 7.20 -5.29
N MET A 37 -1.63 8.47 -5.65
CA MET A 37 -0.77 9.00 -6.71
C MET A 37 0.70 8.70 -6.39
N CYS A 38 1.55 8.62 -7.41
CA CYS A 38 2.96 8.36 -7.15
C CYS A 38 3.66 9.51 -6.40
N PRO A 39 4.59 9.21 -5.47
CA PRO A 39 5.30 10.22 -4.69
C PRO A 39 6.26 11.04 -5.55
N MET A 40 6.68 10.51 -6.70
CA MET A 40 7.63 11.15 -7.60
C MET A 40 7.42 10.76 -9.07
N PRO A 41 7.89 11.60 -10.01
CA PRO A 41 7.89 11.26 -11.44
C PRO A 41 8.71 10.00 -11.76
N TRP A 42 8.22 9.18 -12.69
CA TRP A 42 8.88 7.95 -13.16
C TRP A 42 10.36 8.15 -13.56
N ARG A 43 10.66 9.28 -14.20
CA ARG A 43 12.01 9.63 -14.66
C ARG A 43 13.05 9.77 -13.54
N PHE A 44 12.62 9.87 -12.29
CA PHE A 44 13.52 9.98 -11.13
C PHE A 44 13.90 8.61 -10.55
N LEU A 45 13.24 7.53 -10.99
CA LEU A 45 13.61 6.18 -10.63
C LEU A 45 14.91 5.76 -11.32
N THR A 46 15.73 4.95 -10.64
CA THR A 46 16.86 4.28 -11.27
C THR A 46 16.37 3.29 -12.33
N LYS A 47 17.23 2.89 -13.28
CA LYS A 47 16.86 1.88 -14.29
C LYS A 47 16.45 0.53 -13.67
N SER A 48 17.08 0.17 -12.55
CA SER A 48 16.72 -1.02 -11.78
C SER A 48 15.31 -0.90 -11.20
N ASP A 49 15.01 0.19 -10.50
CA ASP A 49 13.68 0.45 -9.93
C ASP A 49 12.59 0.50 -11.02
N GLN A 50 12.87 1.13 -12.16
CA GLN A 50 11.94 1.16 -13.30
C GLN A 50 11.63 -0.25 -13.82
N SER A 51 12.64 -1.12 -13.89
CA SER A 51 12.48 -2.49 -14.38
C SER A 51 11.66 -3.33 -13.39
N HIS A 52 11.95 -3.23 -12.09
CA HIS A 52 11.17 -3.90 -11.05
C HIS A 52 9.72 -3.41 -11.00
N ALA A 53 9.52 -2.08 -11.02
CA ALA A 53 8.19 -1.51 -11.05
C ALA A 53 7.42 -1.95 -12.30
N SER A 54 8.05 -1.96 -13.48
CA SER A 54 7.44 -2.45 -14.72
C SER A 54 7.00 -3.91 -14.62
N TRP A 55 7.83 -4.76 -14.02
CA TRP A 55 7.48 -6.16 -13.79
C TRP A 55 6.26 -6.29 -12.86
N LEU A 56 6.23 -5.55 -11.74
CA LEU A 56 5.11 -5.54 -10.80
C LEU A 56 3.80 -5.04 -11.43
N MET A 57 3.88 -3.99 -12.26
CA MET A 57 2.73 -3.44 -12.99
C MET A 57 2.11 -4.48 -13.93
N VAL A 58 2.92 -5.31 -14.59
CA VAL A 58 2.43 -6.29 -15.58
C VAL A 58 2.05 -7.62 -14.95
N HIS A 59 2.77 -8.06 -13.92
CA HIS A 59 2.72 -9.46 -13.47
C HIS A 59 2.19 -9.69 -12.04
N HIS A 60 2.06 -8.65 -11.21
CA HIS A 60 1.66 -8.84 -9.81
C HIS A 60 0.31 -8.19 -9.48
N HIS A 61 0.24 -6.86 -9.52
CA HIS A 61 -0.93 -6.14 -9.01
C HIS A 61 -1.67 -5.30 -10.07
N GLY A 62 -1.12 -5.11 -11.28
CA GLY A 62 -1.79 -4.34 -12.34
C GLY A 62 -1.80 -2.81 -12.16
N LEU A 63 -1.60 -2.31 -10.93
CA LEU A 63 -1.52 -0.87 -10.64
C LEU A 63 -0.40 -0.19 -11.44
N ARG A 64 -0.74 0.81 -12.27
CA ARG A 64 0.26 1.60 -12.99
C ARG A 64 0.92 2.62 -12.07
N TRP A 65 2.12 3.05 -12.44
CA TRP A 65 2.85 4.09 -11.70
C TRP A 65 1.99 5.35 -11.52
N ASN A 66 1.34 5.85 -12.56
CA ASN A 66 0.58 7.10 -12.47
C ASN A 66 -0.87 6.95 -12.02
N ASP A 67 -1.31 5.74 -11.63
CA ASP A 67 -2.67 5.53 -11.15
C ASP A 67 -2.91 6.19 -9.78
N GLY A 68 -4.16 6.27 -9.35
CA GLY A 68 -4.55 6.85 -8.07
C GLY A 68 -5.00 8.29 -8.17
N VAL A 69 -5.86 8.67 -7.23
CA VAL A 69 -6.48 10.01 -7.15
C VAL A 69 -6.16 10.70 -5.84
N VAL A 70 -5.61 9.97 -4.87
CA VAL A 70 -5.27 10.48 -3.55
C VAL A 70 -3.81 10.95 -3.56
N PRO A 71 -3.52 12.23 -3.24
CA PRO A 71 -2.13 12.70 -3.17
C PRO A 71 -1.30 11.88 -2.18
N TYR A 72 -0.10 11.44 -2.58
CA TYR A 72 0.76 10.59 -1.74
C TYR A 72 1.07 11.18 -0.36
N ARG A 73 1.16 12.51 -0.26
CA ARG A 73 1.37 13.23 1.01
C ARG A 73 0.31 12.91 2.08
N MET A 74 -0.86 12.42 1.68
CA MET A 74 -1.95 12.06 2.57
C MET A 74 -1.86 10.60 3.06
N ALA A 75 -1.01 9.78 2.44
CA ALA A 75 -0.98 8.33 2.68
C ALA A 75 -0.78 7.98 4.15
N GLN A 76 0.23 8.57 4.81
CA GLN A 76 0.50 8.31 6.22
C GLN A 76 -0.69 8.67 7.12
N ARG A 77 -1.32 9.83 6.89
CA ARG A 77 -2.47 10.29 7.67
C ARG A 77 -3.68 9.37 7.46
N LEU A 78 -4.01 9.07 6.21
CA LEU A 78 -5.17 8.26 5.86
C LEU A 78 -5.01 6.81 6.30
N ILE A 79 -3.81 6.23 6.22
CA ILE A 79 -3.52 4.89 6.74
C ILE A 79 -3.65 4.90 8.26
N ALA A 80 -3.11 5.91 8.95
CA ALA A 80 -3.25 6.03 10.40
C ALA A 80 -4.72 6.13 10.81
N GLU A 81 -5.50 7.04 10.21
CA GLU A 81 -6.95 7.17 10.46
C GLU A 81 -7.71 5.87 10.15
N ALA A 82 -7.37 5.21 9.03
CA ALA A 82 -7.98 3.95 8.62
C ALA A 82 -7.57 2.77 9.50
N VAL A 83 -6.54 2.88 10.34
CA VAL A 83 -6.11 1.79 11.24
C VAL A 83 -6.40 2.12 12.71
N SER A 84 -6.49 3.39 13.07
CA SER A 84 -6.87 3.84 14.40
C SER A 84 -8.30 3.40 14.71
N CYS A 85 -8.44 2.54 15.72
CA CYS A 85 -9.70 2.35 16.45
C CYS A 85 -9.62 3.23 17.69
N GLY A 86 -10.72 3.90 18.07
CA GLY A 86 -10.79 4.73 19.28
C GLY A 86 -10.63 3.94 20.60
N GLU A 87 -10.30 2.65 20.54
CA GLU A 87 -10.07 1.78 21.68
C GLU A 87 -8.60 1.34 21.72
N SER A 88 -8.06 1.26 22.93
CA SER A 88 -6.61 1.25 23.21
C SER A 88 -5.86 -0.04 22.81
N GLU A 89 -6.52 -1.05 22.24
CA GLU A 89 -5.91 -2.31 21.80
C GLU A 89 -6.51 -2.81 20.46
N ALA A 90 -6.01 -2.25 19.35
CA ALA A 90 -6.27 -2.77 18.01
C ALA A 90 -5.16 -3.75 17.61
N VAL A 91 -5.55 -4.90 17.06
CA VAL A 91 -4.60 -5.85 16.45
C VAL A 91 -4.74 -5.79 14.94
N ILE A 92 -3.59 -5.57 14.30
CA ILE A 92 -3.48 -5.34 12.87
C ILE A 92 -2.88 -6.59 12.25
N TYR A 93 -3.66 -7.24 11.39
CA TYR A 93 -3.19 -8.35 10.58
C TYR A 93 -2.77 -7.82 9.22
N VAL A 94 -1.48 -7.96 8.90
CA VAL A 94 -0.94 -7.63 7.58
C VAL A 94 -0.48 -8.92 6.92
N LYS A 95 -0.92 -9.15 5.68
CA LYS A 95 -0.44 -10.31 4.93
C LYS A 95 1.06 -10.17 4.65
N ARG A 96 1.87 -11.04 5.23
CA ARG A 96 3.23 -11.29 4.75
C ARG A 96 3.19 -12.37 3.68
N LEU A 97 3.98 -12.19 2.63
CA LEU A 97 4.23 -13.23 1.65
C LEU A 97 5.14 -14.30 2.29
N GLU A 98 4.57 -15.40 2.77
CA GLU A 98 5.35 -16.64 2.94
C GLU A 98 5.53 -17.26 1.54
N LYS A 99 6.74 -17.14 0.98
CA LYS A 99 7.15 -18.03 -0.09
C LYS A 99 7.51 -19.37 0.56
N GLY A 100 6.59 -20.33 0.51
CA GLY A 100 6.95 -21.74 0.68
C GLY A 100 7.90 -22.15 -0.44
N GLY A 101 9.05 -22.70 -0.07
CA GLY A 101 10.00 -23.33 -0.99
C GLY A 101 9.51 -24.66 -1.50
#